data_AF-A0A1D1ZN56-F1
#
_entry.id   AF-A0A1D1ZN56-F1
#
_cell.length_a   1.000
_cell.length_b   1.000
_cell.length_c   1.000
_cell.angle_alpha   90.00
_cell.angle_beta   90.00
_cell.angle_gamma   90.00
#
_symmetry.space_group_name_H-M   'P 1'
#
loop_
_entity.id
_entity.type
_entity.pdbx_description
1 polymer ?
#
loop_
_entity_poly.entity_id
_entity_poly.type
_entity_poly.pdbx_seq_one_letter_code
_entity_poly.pdbx_strand_id
1 'polypeptide(L)'
;MDCVGCEKCKMWGKLQFLGVATSLKILFSAEDCSGAPVPEQGLQLERNEVIALVNLLERLSNSVETVRTLSVQLAGGSVAHPQGLGAIQDVVQHGLAPQLRTGGA
;
A
#
# COMPACT_ATOMS: atom_id res chain seq x y z
N MET A 1 -19.36 2.24 3.07
CA MET A 1 -19.25 1.25 1.97
C MET A 1 -20.59 0.66 1.56
N ASP A 2 -21.70 0.93 2.27
CA ASP A 2 -22.97 0.23 2.03
C ASP A 2 -23.74 0.68 0.79
N CYS A 3 -23.40 1.83 0.23
CA CYS A 3 -23.97 2.36 -1.01
C CYS A 3 -23.31 1.82 -2.29
N VAL A 4 -22.41 0.84 -2.20
CA VAL A 4 -21.76 0.23 -3.37
C VAL A 4 -22.60 -0.96 -3.86
N GLY A 5 -23.13 -0.86 -5.08
CA GLY A 5 -24.01 -1.90 -5.67
C GLY A 5 -23.30 -3.18 -6.09
N CYS A 6 -21.99 -3.15 -6.36
CA CYS A 6 -21.21 -4.35 -6.62
C CYS A 6 -20.85 -5.06 -5.30
N GLU A 7 -21.31 -6.30 -5.12
CA GLU A 7 -21.11 -7.07 -3.89
C GLU A 7 -19.63 -7.34 -3.58
N LYS A 8 -18.85 -7.68 -4.61
CA LYS A 8 -17.39 -7.88 -4.48
C LYS A 8 -16.70 -6.59 -4.05
N CYS A 9 -16.99 -5.47 -4.74
CA CYS A 9 -16.40 -4.18 -4.38
C CYS A 9 -16.80 -3.74 -2.97
N LYS A 10 -18.05 -3.97 -2.57
CA LYS A 10 -18.55 -3.69 -1.23
C LYS A 10 -17.79 -4.51 -0.17
N MET A 11 -17.61 -5.81 -0.39
CA MET A 11 -16.87 -6.69 0.52
C MET A 11 -15.40 -6.27 0.63
N TRP A 12 -14.69 -6.20 -0.50
CA TRP A 12 -13.27 -5.86 -0.52
C TRP A 12 -12.99 -4.43 -0.05
N GLY A 13 -13.92 -3.52 -0.32
CA GLY A 13 -13.86 -2.14 0.16
C GLY A 13 -13.97 -2.06 1.68
N LYS A 14 -14.95 -2.75 2.28
CA LYS A 14 -15.07 -2.83 3.75
C LYS A 14 -13.82 -3.42 4.39
N LEU A 15 -13.31 -4.53 3.84
CA LEU A 15 -12.12 -5.20 4.37
C LEU A 15 -10.88 -4.29 4.33
N GLN A 16 -10.63 -3.61 3.22
CA GLN A 16 -9.48 -2.71 3.08
C GLN A 16 -9.58 -1.48 3.96
N PHE A 17 -10.75 -0.83 4.02
CA PHE A 17 -10.93 0.34 4.89
C PHE A 17 -10.82 -0.02 6.37
N LEU A 18 -11.32 -1.19 6.77
CA LEU A 18 -11.10 -1.69 8.13
C LEU A 18 -9.60 -1.88 8.40
N GLY A 19 -8.85 -2.50 7.47
CA GLY A 19 -7.40 -2.66 7.61
C GLY A 19 -6.65 -1.32 7.74
N VAL A 20 -7.05 -0.30 6.97
CA VAL A 20 -6.45 1.04 7.06
C VAL A 20 -6.78 1.66 8.41
N ALA A 21 -8.04 1.59 8.86
CA ALA A 21 -8.44 2.08 10.18
C ALA A 21 -7.67 1.38 11.31
N THR A 22 -7.49 0.06 11.23
CA THR A 22 -6.66 -0.71 12.18
C THR A 22 -5.20 -0.26 12.16
N SER A 23 -4.62 0.01 10.98
CA SER A 23 -3.25 0.54 10.90
C SER A 23 -3.10 1.89 11.61
N LEU A 24 -4.07 2.79 11.45
CA LEU A 24 -4.11 4.08 12.15
C LEU A 24 -4.31 3.90 13.65
N LYS A 25 -5.19 2.98 14.06
CA LYS A 25 -5.39 2.63 15.48
C LYS A 25 -4.08 2.20 16.12
N ILE A 26 -3.29 1.36 15.45
CA ILE A 26 -1.98 0.92 15.95
C ILE A 26 -1.02 2.12 16.08
N LEU A 27 -0.93 2.97 15.03
CA LEU A 27 -0.03 4.13 15.01
C LEU A 27 -0.35 5.15 16.12
N PHE A 28 -1.63 5.43 16.35
CA PHE A 28 -2.06 6.40 17.37
C PHE A 28 -2.19 5.81 18.78
N SER A 29 -2.19 4.48 18.92
CA SER A 29 -2.11 3.85 20.25
C SER A 29 -0.68 3.87 20.81
N ALA A 30 0.30 4.35 20.04
CA ALA A 30 1.72 4.35 20.40
C ALA A 30 2.23 5.68 21.01
N GLU A 31 1.36 6.60 21.40
CA GLU A 31 1.73 7.88 22.04
C GLU A 31 1.34 7.78 23.54
N ASP A 32 2.25 7.54 24.48
CA ASP A 32 3.31 8.46 24.93
C ASP A 32 4.62 7.73 25.31
N CYS A 33 5.69 7.88 24.50
CA CYS A 33 7.07 7.62 24.96
C CYS A 33 7.61 8.76 25.87
N SER A 34 6.75 9.66 26.34
CA SER A 34 7.08 10.90 27.04
C SER A 34 7.08 10.79 28.58
N GLY A 35 7.01 9.58 29.14
CA GLY A 35 7.14 9.35 30.58
C GLY A 35 5.88 9.56 31.41
N ALA A 36 4.71 9.70 30.78
CA ALA A 36 3.42 9.60 31.45
C ALA A 36 3.05 8.12 31.70
N PRO A 37 2.35 7.79 32.80
CA PRO A 37 1.87 6.44 33.04
C PRO A 37 0.95 6.03 31.89
N VAL A 38 1.38 5.01 31.15
CA VAL A 38 0.64 4.38 30.06
C VAL A 38 -0.79 4.11 30.54
N PRO A 39 -1.85 4.57 29.85
CA PRO A 39 -3.19 4.12 30.16
C PRO A 39 -3.20 2.60 30.02
N GLU A 40 -3.55 1.89 31.10
CA GLU A 40 -3.66 0.42 31.19
C GLU A 40 -4.63 -0.21 30.17
N GLN A 41 -5.13 0.54 29.18
CA GLN A 41 -5.77 0.00 27.99
C GLN A 41 -4.71 -0.27 26.92
N GLY A 42 -3.94 -1.35 27.11
CA GLY A 42 -3.03 -1.85 26.07
C GLY A 42 -3.72 -2.00 24.71
N LEU A 43 -2.96 -1.93 23.63
CA LEU A 43 -3.47 -2.08 22.26
C LEU A 43 -4.27 -3.38 22.10
N GLN A 44 -5.59 -3.28 22.02
CA GLN A 44 -6.50 -4.41 21.80
C GLN A 44 -7.01 -4.39 20.35
N LEU A 45 -6.75 -5.49 19.65
CA LEU A 45 -7.22 -5.70 18.28
C LEU A 45 -8.24 -6.84 18.25
N GLU A 46 -9.38 -6.61 17.62
CA GLU A 46 -10.34 -7.66 17.34
C GLU A 46 -9.84 -8.59 16.24
N ARG A 47 -10.34 -9.83 16.22
CA ARG A 47 -10.00 -10.81 15.16
C ARG A 47 -10.21 -10.23 13.76
N ASN A 48 -11.30 -9.50 13.56
CA ASN A 48 -11.63 -8.90 12.26
C ASN A 48 -10.65 -7.79 11.87
N GLU A 49 -10.16 -7.01 12.84
CA GLU A 49 -9.15 -5.97 12.61
C GLU A 49 -7.81 -6.59 12.15
N VAL A 50 -7.37 -7.67 12.80
CA VAL A 50 -6.15 -8.39 12.43
C VAL A 50 -6.27 -9.00 11.03
N ILE A 51 -7.39 -9.68 10.74
CA ILE A 51 -7.63 -10.27 9.42
C ILE A 51 -7.64 -9.18 8.35
N ALA A 52 -8.34 -8.07 8.59
CA ALA A 52 -8.42 -6.96 7.66
C ALA A 52 -7.05 -6.32 7.40
N LEU A 53 -6.24 -6.13 8.44
CA LEU A 53 -4.90 -5.55 8.33
C LEU A 53 -3.96 -6.43 7.47
N VAL A 54 -3.94 -7.74 7.72
CA VAL A 54 -3.09 -8.68 6.96
C VAL A 54 -3.55 -8.78 5.49
N ASN A 55 -4.86 -8.84 5.26
CA ASN A 55 -5.42 -8.85 3.90
C ASN A 55 -5.14 -7.54 3.15
N LEU A 56 -5.20 -6.40 3.84
CA LEU A 56 -4.83 -5.13 3.25
C LEU A 56 -3.35 -5.13 2.82
N LEU A 57 -2.45 -5.59 3.69
CA LEU A 57 -1.02 -5.64 3.41
C LEU A 57 -0.72 -6.50 2.18
N GLU A 58 -1.34 -7.68 2.07
CA GLU A 58 -1.20 -8.56 0.91
C GLU A 58 -1.64 -7.86 -0.39
N ARG A 59 -2.81 -7.21 -0.38
CA ARG A 59 -3.32 -6.51 -1.57
C ARG A 59 -2.45 -5.33 -1.96
N LEU A 60 -1.93 -4.58 -0.99
CA LEU A 60 -1.00 -3.48 -1.24
C LEU A 60 0.33 -4.00 -1.81
N SER A 61 0.86 -5.08 -1.25
CA SER A 61 2.08 -5.73 -1.77
C SER A 61 1.91 -6.20 -3.21
N ASN A 62 0.80 -6.87 -3.53
CA ASN A 62 0.49 -7.27 -4.89
C ASN A 62 0.29 -6.08 -5.83
N SER A 63 -0.29 -4.98 -5.34
CA SER A 63 -0.44 -3.74 -6.12
C SER A 63 0.93 -3.18 -6.50
N VAL A 64 1.88 -3.13 -5.56
CA VAL A 64 3.26 -2.68 -5.82
C VAL A 64 3.95 -3.58 -6.84
N GLU A 65 3.83 -4.91 -6.71
CA GLU A 65 4.42 -5.85 -7.68
C GLU A 65 3.78 -5.74 -9.07
N THR A 66 2.47 -5.49 -9.12
CA THR A 66 1.77 -5.26 -10.39
C THR A 66 2.29 -4.01 -11.07
N VAL A 67 2.48 -2.92 -10.34
CA VAL A 67 3.08 -1.68 -10.86
C VAL A 67 4.50 -1.93 -11.37
N ARG A 68 5.33 -2.68 -10.62
CA ARG A 68 6.67 -3.09 -11.07
C ARG A 68 6.59 -3.85 -12.41
N THR A 69 5.74 -4.87 -12.49
CA THR A 69 5.58 -5.69 -13.71
C THR A 69 5.13 -4.85 -14.90
N LEU A 70 4.13 -3.99 -14.72
CA LEU A 70 3.62 -3.11 -15.77
C LEU A 70 4.68 -2.10 -16.23
N SER A 71 5.46 -1.53 -15.29
CA SER A 71 6.53 -0.59 -15.64
C SER A 71 7.59 -1.21 -16.55
N VAL A 72 7.96 -2.47 -16.30
CA VAL A 72 8.91 -3.23 -17.13
C VAL A 72 8.33 -3.53 -18.51
N GLN A 73 7.04 -3.88 -18.60
CA GLN A 73 6.38 -4.14 -19.88
C GLN A 73 6.30 -2.89 -20.76
N LEU A 74 5.97 -1.74 -20.16
CA LEU A 74 5.88 -0.46 -20.86
C LEU A 74 7.25 0.06 -21.33
N ALA A 75 8.33 -0.31 -20.64
CA ALA A 75 9.70 0.05 -21.02
C ALA A 75 10.24 -0.70 -22.26
N GLY A 76 9.43 -1.51 -22.95
CA GLY A 76 9.79 -2.10 -24.24
C GLY A 76 10.39 -3.50 -24.17
N GLY A 77 9.94 -4.36 -23.24
CA GLY A 77 10.10 -5.82 -23.33
C GLY A 77 11.55 -6.37 -23.33
N SER A 78 12.54 -5.56 -22.95
CA SER A 78 13.91 -6.01 -22.73
C SER A 78 14.59 -5.10 -21.74
N VAL A 79 14.61 -5.49 -20.46
CA VAL A 79 15.79 -5.47 -19.58
C VAL A 79 15.39 -6.25 -18.33
N ALA A 80 15.97 -7.44 -18.14
CA ALA A 80 16.11 -8.02 -16.82
C ALA A 80 17.07 -7.10 -16.04
N HIS A 81 16.54 -6.17 -15.26
CA HIS A 81 17.38 -5.36 -14.38
C HIS A 81 17.72 -6.25 -13.16
N PRO A 82 19.02 -6.53 -12.90
CA PRO A 82 19.43 -7.52 -11.90
C PRO A 82 19.14 -7.09 -10.45
N GLN A 83 18.56 -5.92 -10.24
CA GLN A 83 18.19 -5.42 -8.93
C GLN A 83 16.67 -5.21 -8.91
N GLY A 84 15.98 -6.22 -8.37
CA GLY A 84 14.53 -6.30 -8.24
C GLY A 84 13.86 -5.19 -7.42
N LEU A 85 14.50 -4.03 -7.19
CA LEU A 85 13.94 -2.82 -6.58
C LEU A 85 14.15 -1.55 -7.43
N GLY A 86 14.97 -1.57 -8.49
CA GLY A 86 15.38 -0.35 -9.23
C GLY A 86 14.23 0.43 -9.87
N ALA A 87 13.26 -0.26 -10.47
CA ALA A 87 12.14 0.39 -11.16
C ALA A 87 11.25 1.27 -10.25
N ILE A 88 11.14 0.93 -8.96
CA ILE A 88 10.33 1.71 -8.01
C ILE A 88 11.15 2.87 -7.44
N GLN A 89 12.44 2.65 -7.19
CA GLN A 89 13.35 3.69 -6.71
C GLN A 89 13.48 4.82 -7.74
N ASP A 90 13.52 4.50 -9.04
CA ASP A 90 13.52 5.50 -10.12
C ASP A 90 12.20 6.28 -10.19
N VAL A 91 11.05 5.63 -10.02
CA VAL A 91 9.74 6.33 -10.02
C VAL A 91 9.57 7.25 -8.80
N VAL A 92 10.08 6.85 -7.63
CA VAL A 92 9.98 7.62 -6.38
C VAL A 92 11.02 8.73 -6.30
N GLN A 93 12.26 8.52 -6.78
CA GLN A 93 13.30 9.54 -6.72
C GLN A 93 13.29 10.52 -7.90
N HIS A 94 12.94 10.09 -9.11
CA HIS A 94 13.02 10.98 -10.28
C HIS A 94 11.70 11.69 -10.62
N GLY A 95 10.58 11.28 -10.03
CA GLY A 95 9.28 11.81 -10.43
C GLY A 95 9.00 11.53 -11.91
N LEU A 96 7.75 11.68 -12.32
CA LEU A 96 7.38 11.55 -13.71
C LEU A 96 7.91 12.78 -14.49
N ALA A 97 9.18 12.78 -14.91
CA ALA A 97 9.76 13.81 -15.78
C ALA A 97 10.83 13.22 -16.72
N PRO A 98 10.99 13.77 -17.94
CA PRO A 98 10.05 13.78 -19.03
C PRO A 98 10.63 12.97 -20.21
N GLN A 99 10.52 11.64 -20.18
CA GLN A 99 10.89 10.79 -21.34
C GLN A 99 9.82 10.81 -22.46
N LEU A 100 9.18 11.96 -22.67
CA LEU A 100 8.28 12.24 -23.79
C LEU A 100 8.82 13.34 -24.73
N ARG A 101 10.11 13.72 -24.61
CA ARG A 101 10.70 14.81 -25.42
C ARG A 101 11.94 14.45 -26.25
N THR A 102 12.01 13.24 -26.78
CA THR A 102 12.94 12.90 -27.87
C THR A 102 12.25 12.10 -28.99
N GLY A 103 11.07 12.57 -29.41
CA GLY A 103 10.53 12.30 -30.74
C GLY A 103 10.69 13.55 -31.61
N GLY A 104 11.89 13.77 -32.14
CA GLY A 104 12.21 14.98 -32.90
C GLY A 104 13.56 14.87 -33.62
N ALA A 105 13.57 14.09 -34.71
CA ALA A 105 14.26 14.31 -35.99
C ALA A 105 14.09 13.05 -36.84
#